data_AF-A0A378H1L7-F1
#
_entry.id   AF-A0A378H1L7-F1
#
_cell.length_a   1.000
_cell.length_b   1.000
_cell.length_c   1.000
_cell.angle_alpha   90.00
_cell.angle_beta   90.00
_cell.angle_gamma   90.00
#
_symmetry.space_group_name_H-M   'P 1'
#
loop_
_entity.id
_entity.type
_entity.pdbx_description
1 polymer ?
#
loop_
_entity_poly.entity_id
_entity_poly.type
_entity_poly.pdbx_seq_one_letter_code
_entity_poly.pdbx_strand_id
1 'polypeptide(L)' 'MIAERLEKARIPGAWEGALRLADGGAVTRGHFARFLVEAGHAKNMAEVFKKYLARGKTGYVPRSGVQ' A
#
# COMPACT_ATOMS: atom_id res chain seq x y z
N MET A 1 -0.69 -0.19 10.79
CA MET A 1 -1.29 -0.72 9.53
C MET A 1 -0.45 -0.33 8.29
N ILE A 2 -0.83 -0.73 7.06
CA ILE A 2 -0.13 -0.29 5.83
C ILE A 2 -0.21 1.23 5.66
N ALA A 3 -1.41 1.81 5.83
CA ALA A 3 -1.67 3.25 5.69
C ALA A 3 -0.76 4.10 6.59
N GLU A 4 -0.75 3.85 7.90
CA GLU A 4 0.11 4.56 8.86
C GLU A 4 1.60 4.54 8.48
N ARG A 5 2.09 3.42 7.94
CA ARG A 5 3.49 3.29 7.52
C ARG A 5 3.79 4.14 6.29
N LEU A 6 2.83 4.28 5.37
CA LEU A 6 2.94 5.17 4.22
C LEU A 6 2.83 6.64 4.64
N GLU A 7 1.93 6.95 5.57
CA GLU A 7 1.76 8.30 6.11
C GLU A 7 3.02 8.81 6.83
N LYS A 8 3.64 7.98 7.68
CA LYS A 8 4.95 8.27 8.29
C LYS A 8 6.06 8.48 7.26
N ALA A 9 5.91 7.91 6.06
CA ALA A 9 6.82 8.10 4.94
C ALA A 9 6.45 9.30 4.05
N ARG A 10 5.57 10.19 4.52
CA ARG A 10 5.05 11.36 3.79
C ARG A 10 4.26 11.00 2.53
N ILE A 11 3.53 9.88 2.58
CA ILE A 11 2.56 9.45 1.58
C ILE A 11 1.17 9.45 2.24
N PRO A 12 0.54 10.64 2.41
CA PRO A 12 -0.78 10.75 3.02
C PRO A 12 -1.88 10.25 2.08
N GLY A 13 -3.08 9.98 2.61
CA GLY A 13 -4.25 9.57 1.81
C GLY A 13 -4.28 8.11 1.38
N ALA A 14 -3.35 7.29 1.89
CA ALA A 14 -3.23 5.90 1.47
C ALA A 14 -4.41 5.02 1.89
N TRP A 15 -5.04 5.30 3.04
CA TRP A 15 -6.22 4.54 3.49
C TRP A 15 -7.43 4.87 2.62
N GLU A 16 -7.70 6.15 2.42
CA GLU A 16 -8.82 6.67 1.62
C GLU A 16 -8.70 6.22 0.17
N GLY A 17 -7.51 6.30 -0.40
CA GLY A 17 -7.22 5.81 -1.74
C GLY A 17 -7.46 4.30 -1.86
N ALA A 18 -6.94 3.51 -0.92
CA ALA A 18 -7.14 2.06 -0.93
C ALA A 18 -8.61 1.66 -0.67
N LEU A 19 -9.35 2.42 0.14
CA LEU A 19 -10.77 2.21 0.42
C LEU A 19 -11.62 2.47 -0.82
N ARG A 20 -11.39 3.59 -1.53
CA ARG A 20 -12.06 3.89 -2.80
C ARG A 20 -11.85 2.76 -3.82
N LEU A 21 -10.63 2.24 -3.87
CA LEU A 21 -10.24 1.18 -4.81
C LEU A 21 -10.75 -0.22 -4.42
N ALA A 22 -11.21 -0.39 -3.18
CA ALA A 22 -11.82 -1.64 -2.71
C ALA A 22 -13.31 -1.75 -3.07
N ASP A 23 -13.93 -0.64 -3.47
CA ASP A 23 -15.33 -0.58 -3.96
C ASP A 23 -16.33 -1.28 -3.03
N GLY A 24 -16.29 -0.90 -1.74
CA GLY A 24 -17.13 -1.50 -0.68
C GLY A 24 -16.66 -2.88 -0.20
N GLY A 25 -15.68 -3.49 -0.85
CA GLY A 25 -15.04 -4.73 -0.42
C GLY A 25 -13.94 -4.55 0.62
N ALA A 26 -13.32 -5.68 0.99
CA ALA A 26 -12.21 -5.68 1.93
C ALA A 26 -10.97 -4.99 1.34
N VAL A 27 -10.37 -4.07 2.11
CA VAL A 27 -9.13 -3.39 1.71
C VAL A 27 -7.96 -4.38 1.78
N THR A 28 -7.23 -4.52 0.67
CA THR A 28 -6.08 -5.43 0.56
C THR A 28 -4.81 -4.64 0.22
N ARG A 29 -3.65 -5.31 0.35
CA ARG A 29 -2.37 -4.77 -0.11
C ARG A 29 -2.39 -4.39 -1.60
N GLY A 30 -3.19 -5.06 -2.42
CA GLY A 30 -3.35 -4.72 -3.83
C GLY A 30 -3.98 -3.35 -4.05
N HIS A 31 -4.94 -2.95 -3.21
CA HIS A 31 -5.56 -1.63 -3.29
C HIS A 31 -4.59 -0.51 -2.92
N PHE A 32 -3.76 -0.71 -1.88
CA PHE A 32 -2.66 0.22 -1.57
C PHE A 32 -1.67 0.33 -2.73
N ALA A 33 -1.36 -0.78 -3.41
CA ALA A 33 -0.45 -0.75 -4.54
C ALA A 33 -1.01 0.06 -5.72
N ARG A 34 -2.31 -0.09 -6.03
CA ARG A 34 -2.98 0.72 -7.04
C ARG A 34 -2.99 2.21 -6.67
N PHE A 35 -3.29 2.55 -5.42
CA PHE A 35 -3.20 3.93 -4.93
C PHE A 35 -1.81 4.53 -5.15
N LEU A 36 -0.73 3.79 -4.84
CA LEU A 36 0.64 4.27 -5.03
C LEU A 36 0.99 4.55 -6.51
N VAL A 37 0.35 3.83 -7.43
CA VAL A 37 0.48 4.12 -8.87
C VAL A 37 -0.31 5.36 -9.25
N GLU A 38 -1.59 5.44 -8.86
CA GLU A 38 -2.46 6.58 -9.18
C GLU A 38 -1.96 7.91 -8.58
N ALA A 39 -1.35 7.86 -7.39
CA ALA A 39 -0.75 9.02 -6.73
C ALA A 39 0.66 9.38 -7.26
N GLY A 40 1.18 8.66 -8.25
CA GLY A 40 2.46 8.96 -8.89
C GLY A 40 3.72 8.54 -8.13
N HIS A 41 3.60 7.74 -7.05
CA HIS A 41 4.75 7.23 -6.29
C HIS A 41 5.48 6.08 -7.00
N ALA A 42 4.82 5.41 -7.94
CA ALA A 42 5.38 4.39 -8.81
C ALA A 42 4.69 4.40 -10.19
N LYS A 43 5.40 4.01 -11.25
CA LYS A 43 4.86 3.99 -12.61
C LYS A 43 3.98 2.79 -12.88
N ASN A 44 4.15 1.70 -12.13
CA ASN A 44 3.39 0.47 -12.27
C ASN A 44 3.48 -0.40 -11.00
N MET A 45 2.71 -1.49 -10.99
CA MET A 45 2.63 -2.41 -9.85
C MET A 45 3.97 -3.08 -9.51
N ALA A 46 4.80 -3.41 -10.51
CA ALA A 46 6.11 -4.02 -10.27
C ALA A 46 7.05 -3.06 -9.54
N GLU A 47 7.05 -1.79 -9.94
CA GLU A 47 7.81 -0.74 -9.27
C GLU A 47 7.30 -0.47 -7.85
N VAL A 48 5.99 -0.58 -7.61
CA VAL A 48 5.43 -0.54 -6.25
C VAL A 48 6.09 -1.59 -5.38
N PHE A 49 6.07 -2.87 -5.76
CA PHE A 49 6.63 -3.93 -4.90
C PHE A 49 8.15 -3.87 -4.77
N LYS A 50 8.85 -3.23 -5.72
CA LYS A 50 10.28 -2.95 -5.60
C LYS A 50 10.59 -1.88 -4.53
N LYS A 51 9.76 -0.83 -4.45
CA LYS A 51 9.98 0.34 -3.58
C LYS A 51 9.24 0.26 -2.23
N TYR A 52 8.07 -0.38 -2.22
CA TYR A 52 7.07 -0.38 -1.16
C TYR A 52 6.47 -1.78 -0.99
N LEU A 53 5.77 -2.01 0.12
CA LEU A 53 4.87 -3.16 0.35
C LEU A 53 5.49 -4.58 0.32
N ALA A 54 6.76 -4.73 -0.08
CA ALA A 54 7.57 -5.94 0.04
C ALA A 54 8.30 -6.00 1.37
N ARG A 55 8.75 -7.20 1.78
CA ARG A 55 9.44 -7.40 3.07
C ARG A 55 10.62 -6.42 3.21
N GLY A 56 10.67 -5.73 4.35
CA GLY A 56 11.69 -4.71 4.63
C GLY A 56 11.49 -3.37 3.91
N LYS A 57 10.41 -3.19 3.15
CA LYS A 57 10.05 -1.92 2.50
C LYS A 57 8.95 -1.18 3.24
N THR A 58 8.85 0.12 2.97
CA THR A 58 7.81 0.99 3.51
C THR A 58 6.42 0.43 3.20
N GLY A 59 5.51 0.47 4.18
CA GLY A 59 4.15 -0.06 4.02
C GLY A 59 4.05 -1.59 4.07
N TYR A 60 5.14 -2.33 4.29
CA TYR A 60 5.05 -3.77 4.56
C TYR A 60 4.54 -4.04 5.97
N VAL A 61 3.52 -4.90 6.05
CA VAL A 61 3.01 -5.48 7.30
C VAL A 61 3.04 -7.00 7.08
N PRO A 62 3.73 -7.79 7.93
CA PRO A 62 3.66 -9.23 7.87
C PRO A 62 2.21 -9.71 7.96
N ARG A 63 1.82 -10.74 7.19
CA ARG A 63 0.60 -11.47 7.51
C ARG A 63 0.82 -12.15 8.84
N SER A 64 -0.12 -12.02 9.77
CA SER A 64 -0.12 -12.71 11.06
C SER A 64 -0.30 -14.20 10.80
N GLY A 65 0.81 -14.87 10.52
CA GLY A 65 0.92 -16.31 10.49
C GLY A 65 2.24 -16.63 11.15
N VAL A 66 2.19 -17.46 12.18
CA VAL A 66 3.37 -18.11 12.76
C VAL A 66 4.32 -18.51 11.63
N GLN A 67 5.61 -18.25 11.86
CA GLN A 67 6.69 -18.45 10.89
C GLN A 67 6.80 -19.90 10.43
#